data_AF-E7E1L0-F1
#
_entry.id   AF-E7E1L0-F1
#
_cell.length_a   1.000
_cell.length_b   1.000
_cell.length_c   1.000
_cell.angle_alpha   90.00
_cell.angle_beta   90.00
_cell.angle_gamma   90.00
#
_symmetry.space_group_name_H-M   'P 1'
#
loop_
_entity.id
_entity.type
_entity.pdbx_description
1 polymer ?
#
loop_
_entity_poly.entity_id
_entity_poly.type
_entity_poly.pdbx_seq_one_letter_code
_entity_poly.pdbx_strand_id
1 'polypeptide(L)'
;MRTSSRFLGALAAAASFAPSALAQNNEPVTFTDPGTGIVLNSWGLANGAPQTQGGYTFGMALPSDALTTDATEFIGYLQCAAKDEKGWCGISLGGPMTNSLLITAWPNEDTVYTSLRYATGYAMPDVYSGDAKITQIASTINSTHFTLVFRCENCLQWNQGGSSGGAATSSGFMVLGWVQAFPSPGNPTCPDEVTLEQHDNGMGIWGAVLDSKAANPSYTAWAAKATKTVTGDCSGATPTDVVGVPVPTGTAYDYIVVGGGAGGIPIADKLSEAGKKVLLIEKGFASTGEHGGVLKPDWLAGTQLTRFDVPGLCNQIWVDSKGIACEDTDQMAGCVLGGGTAVNAGLWFKPYALDFDYLFPTGWKSKDIQAAISRVFSRIPGTYAPSTDGKRYYQQGFDVLAGGLSKGGWTKVTANDAPNSKNRTFSNSPFMFSGGQRGGPLATYLNTAKKRSNFDLWLNTTVRRVVRDGGHITGVEVEAFRSGGRVGTVNVTNVSGRVILSAGTFGSAKILLRSGIGPADQLQIVKASTIDGPTMISNTS
;
A
#
# COMPACT_ATOMS: atom_id res chain seq x y z
N MET A 1 13.49 82.61 -1.01
CA MET A 1 13.06 83.07 -2.36
C MET A 1 13.01 81.86 -3.27
N ARG A 2 11.94 81.74 -4.08
CA ARG A 2 11.52 80.57 -4.92
C ARG A 2 10.56 79.57 -4.26
N THR A 3 9.33 80.04 -4.21
CA THR A 3 8.07 79.30 -4.40
C THR A 3 8.07 78.47 -5.68
N SER A 4 7.48 77.26 -5.67
CA SER A 4 6.39 76.87 -6.60
C SER A 4 5.82 75.49 -6.26
N SER A 5 4.51 75.50 -6.05
CA SER A 5 3.58 74.39 -5.80
C SER A 5 3.51 73.40 -6.97
N ARG A 6 3.35 72.10 -6.67
CA ARG A 6 2.51 71.17 -7.46
C ARG A 6 1.93 70.03 -6.62
N PHE A 7 0.62 70.17 -6.42
CA PHE A 7 -0.43 69.17 -6.68
C PHE A 7 -0.82 68.11 -5.63
N LEU A 8 -2.09 68.29 -5.23
CA LEU A 8 -3.07 67.42 -4.60
C LEU A 8 -2.91 65.91 -4.80
N GLY A 9 -3.26 65.17 -3.74
CA GLY A 9 -4.11 63.99 -3.86
C GLY A 9 -3.76 62.82 -2.95
N ALA A 10 -4.22 62.84 -1.70
CA ALA A 10 -4.48 61.60 -0.94
C ALA A 10 -5.34 61.91 0.30
N LEU A 11 -6.66 61.92 0.12
CA LEU A 11 -7.62 61.66 1.19
C LEU A 11 -8.56 60.55 0.69
N ALA A 12 -8.82 59.59 1.58
CA ALA A 12 -9.85 58.54 1.53
C ALA A 12 -9.59 57.31 0.64
N ALA A 13 -9.08 56.25 1.26
CA ALA A 13 -9.55 54.87 1.04
C ALA A 13 -9.23 54.00 2.28
N ALA A 14 -9.73 54.41 3.44
CA ALA A 14 -9.86 53.53 4.60
C ALA A 14 -11.27 52.91 4.56
N ALA A 15 -11.49 52.00 3.63
CA ALA A 15 -12.66 51.14 3.60
C ALA A 15 -12.34 49.86 2.83
N SER A 16 -12.85 48.73 3.33
CA SER A 16 -12.92 47.41 2.69
C SER A 16 -11.61 46.62 2.50
N PHE A 17 -11.09 46.06 3.59
CA PHE A 17 -10.67 44.66 3.65
C PHE A 17 -11.09 44.07 5.00
N ALA A 18 -12.40 44.08 5.27
CA ALA A 18 -12.96 43.12 6.21
C ALA A 18 -13.06 41.80 5.44
N PRO A 19 -12.36 40.71 5.83
CA PRO A 19 -12.69 39.40 5.31
C PRO A 19 -14.16 39.17 5.66
N SER A 20 -15.01 38.99 4.64
CA SER A 20 -16.35 38.45 4.84
C SER A 20 -16.18 37.05 5.39
N ALA A 21 -16.11 36.94 6.72
CA ALA A 21 -16.37 35.70 7.42
C ALA A 21 -17.80 35.31 7.06
N LEU A 22 -17.95 34.41 6.09
CA LEU A 22 -19.21 33.70 5.90
C LEU A 22 -19.42 32.87 7.16
N ALA A 23 -20.09 33.46 8.15
CA ALA A 23 -20.50 32.80 9.36
C ALA A 23 -21.39 31.59 8.98
N GLN A 24 -21.21 30.47 9.67
CA GLN A 24 -22.11 29.33 9.54
C GLN A 24 -23.53 29.79 9.89
N ASN A 25 -24.49 29.57 8.99
CA ASN A 25 -25.86 30.03 9.18
C ASN A 25 -26.51 29.21 10.31
N ASN A 26 -26.97 29.90 11.34
CA ASN A 26 -27.61 29.30 12.51
C ASN A 26 -29.09 28.97 12.27
N GLU A 27 -29.72 29.66 11.32
CA GLU A 27 -31.12 29.44 10.95
C GLU A 27 -31.27 28.12 10.17
N PRO A 28 -32.23 27.26 10.55
CA PRO A 28 -32.43 25.99 9.89
C PRO A 28 -33.04 26.19 8.51
N VAL A 29 -32.69 25.30 7.58
CA VAL A 29 -33.41 25.13 6.32
C VAL A 29 -34.32 23.91 6.48
N THR A 30 -35.63 24.07 6.23
CA THR A 30 -36.55 22.93 6.18
C THR A 30 -36.19 22.04 4.99
N PHE A 31 -35.91 20.77 5.27
CA PHE A 31 -35.55 19.77 4.28
C PHE A 31 -36.49 18.57 4.39
N THR A 32 -37.04 18.13 3.26
CA THR A 32 -37.81 16.87 3.19
C THR A 32 -36.96 15.86 2.45
N ASP A 33 -36.58 14.78 3.14
CA ASP A 33 -35.82 13.70 2.51
C ASP A 33 -36.68 13.00 1.44
N PRO A 34 -36.28 13.01 0.15
CA PRO A 34 -37.12 12.52 -0.93
C PRO A 34 -37.34 11.00 -0.89
N GLY A 35 -36.41 10.24 -0.29
CA GLY A 35 -36.51 8.79 -0.19
C GLY A 35 -37.50 8.34 0.89
N THR A 36 -37.54 9.04 2.02
CA THR A 36 -38.31 8.63 3.21
C THR A 36 -39.53 9.49 3.48
N GLY A 37 -39.59 10.70 2.92
CA GLY A 37 -40.63 11.72 3.18
C GLY A 37 -40.52 12.39 4.55
N ILE A 38 -39.41 12.22 5.27
CA ILE A 38 -39.19 12.79 6.60
C ILE A 38 -38.84 14.26 6.46
N VAL A 39 -39.49 15.12 7.25
CA VAL A 39 -39.21 16.56 7.30
C VAL A 39 -38.27 16.84 8.47
N LEU A 40 -37.16 17.52 8.19
CA LEU A 40 -36.11 17.85 9.15
C LEU A 40 -35.77 19.34 9.09
N ASN A 41 -35.27 19.86 10.20
CA ASN A 41 -34.43 21.05 10.15
C ASN A 41 -33.02 20.65 9.74
N SER A 42 -32.40 21.42 8.84
CA SER A 42 -31.07 21.13 8.33
C SER A 42 -30.15 22.34 8.40
N TRP A 43 -28.87 22.05 8.68
CA TRP A 43 -27.77 22.99 8.70
C TRP A 43 -26.61 22.39 7.92
N GLY A 44 -25.94 23.20 7.14
CA GLY A 44 -24.91 22.67 6.27
C GLY A 44 -24.09 23.72 5.56
N LEU A 45 -23.12 23.23 4.83
CA LEU A 45 -22.18 23.98 4.02
C LEU A 45 -22.36 23.52 2.58
N ALA A 46 -22.61 24.50 1.71
CA ALA A 46 -22.74 24.25 0.28
C ALA A 46 -21.45 23.67 -0.30
N ASN A 47 -21.57 22.91 -1.39
CA ASN A 47 -20.42 22.45 -2.14
C ASN A 47 -19.62 23.66 -2.68
N GLY A 48 -18.34 23.74 -2.34
CA GLY A 48 -17.46 24.88 -2.64
C GLY A 48 -17.33 25.92 -1.51
N ALA A 49 -17.94 25.67 -0.35
CA ALA A 49 -17.68 26.48 0.84
C ALA A 49 -16.19 26.37 1.25
N PRO A 50 -15.54 27.46 1.70
CA PRO A 50 -14.12 27.45 2.04
C PRO A 50 -13.77 26.53 3.22
N GLN A 51 -14.76 26.14 4.03
CA GLN A 51 -14.58 25.29 5.19
C GLN A 51 -14.50 23.79 4.85
N THR A 52 -14.98 23.36 3.69
CA THR A 52 -15.00 21.93 3.29
C THR A 52 -15.17 21.71 1.79
N GLN A 53 -14.57 20.65 1.24
CA GLN A 53 -14.80 20.23 -0.14
C GLN A 53 -15.93 19.20 -0.23
N GLY A 54 -16.81 19.36 -1.24
CA GLY A 54 -17.95 18.48 -1.47
C GLY A 54 -19.21 18.83 -0.65
N GLY A 55 -19.12 19.78 0.28
CA GLY A 55 -20.24 20.18 1.14
C GLY A 55 -20.51 19.18 2.28
N TYR A 56 -21.35 19.60 3.22
CA TYR A 56 -21.76 18.82 4.39
C TYR A 56 -23.14 19.28 4.83
N THR A 57 -24.06 18.36 5.15
CA THR A 57 -25.37 18.71 5.71
C THR A 57 -25.70 17.76 6.85
N PHE A 58 -26.12 18.33 7.99
CA PHE A 58 -26.76 17.61 9.06
C PHE A 58 -28.22 18.05 9.17
N GLY A 59 -29.13 17.09 9.36
CA GLY A 59 -30.53 17.35 9.62
C GLY A 59 -31.04 16.64 10.86
N MET A 60 -32.05 17.21 11.51
CA MET A 60 -32.67 16.69 12.71
C MET A 60 -34.20 16.82 12.65
N ALA A 61 -34.89 15.73 12.95
CA ALA A 61 -36.31 15.67 13.26
C ALA A 61 -36.50 15.12 14.67
N LEU A 62 -37.47 15.67 15.40
CA LEU A 62 -37.68 15.46 16.83
C LEU A 62 -39.13 15.06 17.13
N PRO A 63 -39.37 14.42 18.30
CA PRO A 63 -40.71 14.20 18.83
C PRO A 63 -41.56 15.48 18.89
N SER A 64 -42.89 15.32 18.86
CA SER A 64 -43.82 16.45 18.77
C SER A 64 -43.75 17.45 19.92
N ASP A 65 -43.30 17.02 21.10
CA ASP A 65 -43.18 17.81 22.33
C ASP A 65 -41.74 18.31 22.59
N ALA A 66 -40.79 18.00 21.70
CA ALA A 66 -39.36 18.22 21.89
C ALA A 66 -38.92 19.68 22.03
N LEU A 67 -39.76 20.64 21.59
CA LEU A 67 -39.51 22.08 21.77
C LEU A 67 -40.03 22.61 23.12
N THR A 68 -40.66 21.76 23.92
CA THR A 68 -41.20 22.11 25.25
C THR A 68 -40.65 21.23 26.36
N THR A 69 -40.30 19.99 26.04
CA THR A 69 -39.68 19.00 26.94
C THR A 69 -38.46 18.43 26.23
N ASP A 70 -37.34 18.30 26.92
CA ASP A 70 -36.13 17.76 26.31
C ASP A 70 -36.36 16.32 25.82
N ALA A 71 -36.25 16.12 24.50
CA ALA A 71 -36.24 14.82 23.88
C ALA A 71 -34.96 14.04 24.24
N THR A 72 -35.07 12.71 24.31
CA THR A 72 -33.94 11.80 24.50
C THR A 72 -33.45 11.18 23.19
N GLU A 73 -34.26 11.25 22.13
CA GLU A 73 -34.00 10.67 20.82
C GLU A 73 -34.30 11.65 19.68
N PHE A 74 -33.76 11.36 18.49
CA PHE A 74 -34.04 12.10 17.27
C PHE A 74 -33.88 11.22 16.03
N ILE A 75 -34.40 11.70 14.89
CA ILE A 75 -34.05 11.18 13.57
C ILE A 75 -33.06 12.14 12.93
N GLY A 76 -31.88 11.62 12.59
CA GLY A 76 -30.80 12.35 11.96
C GLY A 76 -30.75 12.13 10.45
N TYR A 77 -30.27 13.15 9.75
CA TYR A 77 -29.85 13.10 8.36
C TYR A 77 -28.39 13.54 8.25
N LEU A 78 -27.59 12.79 7.50
CA LEU A 78 -26.24 13.17 7.11
C LEU A 78 -26.13 13.13 5.59
N GLN A 79 -25.58 14.19 5.00
CA GLN A 79 -25.03 14.19 3.65
C GLN A 79 -23.58 14.62 3.76
N CYS A 80 -22.68 13.71 3.40
CA CYS A 80 -21.25 13.89 3.57
C CYS A 80 -20.52 13.73 2.25
N ALA A 81 -19.46 14.51 2.05
CA ALA A 81 -18.60 14.38 0.89
C ALA A 81 -17.91 13.01 0.89
N ALA A 82 -17.98 12.31 -0.25
CA ALA A 82 -17.23 11.08 -0.48
C ALA A 82 -16.82 11.00 -1.94
N LYS A 83 -15.73 11.70 -2.28
CA LYS A 83 -15.16 11.62 -3.61
C LYS A 83 -14.61 10.21 -3.81
N ASP A 84 -15.00 9.58 -4.91
CA ASP A 84 -14.61 8.21 -5.25
C ASP A 84 -14.97 7.21 -4.14
N GLU A 85 -16.10 7.45 -3.45
CA GLU A 85 -16.65 6.58 -2.38
C GLU A 85 -15.73 6.45 -1.16
N LYS A 86 -14.87 7.46 -0.91
CA LYS A 86 -13.93 7.50 0.22
C LYS A 86 -14.20 8.64 1.18
N GLY A 87 -13.78 8.46 2.44
CA GLY A 87 -13.85 9.48 3.48
C GLY A 87 -14.74 9.08 4.65
N TRP A 88 -14.84 9.96 5.63
CA TRP A 88 -15.76 9.84 6.75
C TRP A 88 -16.21 11.22 7.22
N CYS A 89 -17.33 11.28 7.92
CA CYS A 89 -17.83 12.49 8.55
C CYS A 89 -18.30 12.22 9.97
N GLY A 90 -18.48 13.28 10.74
CA GLY A 90 -19.01 13.15 12.08
C GLY A 90 -19.72 14.40 12.58
N ILE A 91 -20.58 14.20 13.57
CA ILE A 91 -21.29 15.24 14.30
C ILE A 91 -21.03 15.09 15.80
N SER A 92 -20.73 16.19 16.48
CA SER A 92 -20.70 16.30 17.93
C SER A 92 -21.99 16.96 18.42
N LEU A 93 -22.74 16.25 19.27
CA LEU A 93 -24.02 16.74 19.78
C LEU A 93 -23.89 17.81 20.87
N GLY A 94 -22.69 17.98 21.44
CA GLY A 94 -22.41 19.04 22.44
C GLY A 94 -21.61 20.22 21.88
N GLY A 95 -21.21 20.18 20.61
CA GLY A 95 -20.38 21.19 19.97
C GLY A 95 -18.91 20.78 19.90
N PRO A 96 -18.13 20.91 20.99
CA PRO A 96 -16.74 20.47 21.01
C PRO A 96 -16.57 18.97 20.75
N MET A 97 -15.41 18.56 20.25
CA MET A 97 -15.04 17.14 20.11
C MET A 97 -15.01 16.44 21.48
N THR A 98 -14.48 17.11 22.50
CA THR A 98 -14.29 16.52 23.82
C THR A 98 -15.55 16.59 24.67
N ASN A 99 -15.75 15.59 25.52
CA ASN A 99 -16.83 15.48 26.50
C ASN A 99 -18.26 15.48 25.91
N SER A 100 -18.38 15.17 24.62
CA SER A 100 -19.65 15.14 23.89
C SER A 100 -19.85 13.78 23.22
N LEU A 101 -21.09 13.35 23.03
CA LEU A 101 -21.39 12.19 22.19
C LEU A 101 -21.08 12.54 20.73
N LEU A 102 -20.24 11.71 20.11
CA LEU A 102 -19.85 11.82 18.71
C LEU A 102 -20.53 10.73 17.91
N ILE A 103 -21.13 11.11 16.80
CA ILE A 103 -21.63 10.17 15.79
C ILE A 103 -20.70 10.26 14.60
N THR A 104 -20.07 9.15 14.24
CA THR A 104 -19.21 9.04 13.06
C THR A 104 -19.87 8.16 12.01
N ALA A 105 -19.73 8.50 10.74
CA ALA A 105 -20.31 7.76 9.62
C ALA A 105 -19.36 7.73 8.42
N TRP A 106 -19.34 6.61 7.69
CA TRP A 106 -18.51 6.44 6.50
C TRP A 106 -19.11 5.40 5.54
N PRO A 107 -18.86 5.52 4.21
CA PRO A 107 -19.17 4.49 3.25
C PRO A 107 -18.05 3.43 3.20
N ASN A 108 -18.43 2.19 2.94
CA ASN A 108 -17.53 1.13 2.50
C ASN A 108 -18.32 0.18 1.59
N GLU A 109 -17.87 0.05 0.34
CA GLU A 109 -18.63 -0.63 -0.71
C GLU A 109 -20.04 -0.05 -0.85
N ASP A 110 -21.09 -0.88 -0.72
CA ASP A 110 -22.49 -0.50 -0.84
C ASP A 110 -23.15 -0.11 0.50
N THR A 111 -22.38 -0.07 1.58
CA THR A 111 -22.88 0.06 2.95
C THR A 111 -22.33 1.31 3.65
N VAL A 112 -23.22 2.06 4.31
CA VAL A 112 -22.82 3.15 5.22
C VAL A 112 -22.75 2.59 6.63
N TYR A 113 -21.59 2.72 7.26
CA TYR A 113 -21.35 2.32 8.65
C TYR A 113 -21.41 3.54 9.56
N THR A 114 -21.72 3.30 10.83
CA THR A 114 -21.71 4.31 11.89
C THR A 114 -21.04 3.80 13.14
N SER A 115 -20.38 4.67 13.89
CA SER A 115 -19.87 4.37 15.24
C SER A 115 -20.18 5.52 16.19
N LEU A 116 -20.70 5.17 17.37
CA LEU A 116 -20.86 6.10 18.49
C LEU A 116 -19.55 6.16 19.26
N ARG A 117 -19.03 7.38 19.43
CA ARG A 117 -17.69 7.64 19.95
C ARG A 117 -17.73 8.70 21.03
N TYR A 118 -16.72 8.70 21.90
CA TYR A 118 -16.58 9.69 22.96
C TYR A 118 -15.10 10.04 23.16
N ALA A 119 -14.78 11.33 23.15
CA ALA A 119 -13.41 11.81 23.30
C ALA A 119 -13.23 12.55 24.63
N THR A 120 -12.22 12.18 25.41
CA THR A 120 -11.81 12.91 26.62
C THR A 120 -10.72 13.95 26.33
N GLY A 121 -10.08 13.87 25.16
CA GLY A 121 -9.06 14.78 24.67
C GLY A 121 -8.99 14.81 23.14
N TYR A 122 -7.99 15.49 22.58
CA TYR A 122 -7.77 15.62 21.12
C TYR A 122 -6.96 14.46 20.54
N ALA A 123 -7.33 13.24 20.90
CA ALA A 123 -6.78 12.00 20.37
C ALA A 123 -7.91 11.15 19.76
N MET A 124 -7.59 9.98 19.23
CA MET A 124 -8.60 9.03 18.71
C MET A 124 -9.69 8.78 19.78
N PRO A 125 -10.98 9.05 19.47
CA PRO A 125 -12.08 8.82 20.40
C PRO A 125 -12.31 7.33 20.72
N ASP A 126 -12.62 7.05 21.98
CA ASP A 126 -13.03 5.72 22.42
C ASP A 126 -14.44 5.38 21.91
N VAL A 127 -14.78 4.09 21.88
CA VAL A 127 -16.16 3.63 21.65
C VAL A 127 -17.05 4.17 22.77
N TYR A 128 -18.23 4.70 22.42
CA TYR A 128 -19.19 5.13 23.41
C TYR A 128 -19.87 3.92 24.07
N SER A 129 -19.73 3.78 25.38
CA SER A 129 -20.20 2.60 26.13
C SER A 129 -21.57 2.79 26.81
N GLY A 130 -22.26 3.90 26.53
CA GLY A 130 -23.58 4.17 27.11
C GLY A 130 -24.72 3.46 26.37
N ASP A 131 -25.94 3.89 26.64
CA ASP A 131 -27.19 3.28 26.14
C ASP A 131 -27.70 3.87 24.82
N ALA A 132 -26.93 4.80 24.22
CA ALA A 132 -27.26 5.39 22.93
C ALA A 132 -27.20 4.34 21.81
N LYS A 133 -28.13 4.41 20.86
CA LYS A 133 -28.26 3.43 19.78
C LYS A 133 -28.65 4.09 18.46
N ILE A 134 -27.95 3.70 17.39
CA ILE A 134 -28.27 4.10 16.02
C ILE A 134 -28.95 2.93 15.28
N THR A 135 -30.08 3.21 14.64
CA THR A 135 -30.74 2.29 13.70
C THR A 135 -31.04 3.01 12.39
N GLN A 136 -30.69 2.43 11.25
CA GLN A 136 -30.82 3.10 9.95
C GLN A 136 -32.24 3.02 9.39
N ILE A 137 -32.64 4.08 8.68
CA ILE A 137 -33.88 4.18 7.91
C ILE A 137 -33.57 4.06 6.41
N ALA A 138 -32.60 4.84 5.92
CA ALA A 138 -32.19 4.86 4.51
C ALA A 138 -30.72 5.28 4.37
N SER A 139 -30.06 4.84 3.31
CA SER A 139 -28.69 5.24 2.99
C SER A 139 -28.46 5.22 1.48
N THR A 140 -27.64 6.13 0.94
CA THR A 140 -27.21 6.09 -0.46
C THR A 140 -25.71 6.39 -0.56
N ILE A 141 -25.04 5.84 -1.57
CA ILE A 141 -23.63 6.09 -1.88
C ILE A 141 -23.55 6.39 -3.38
N ASN A 142 -22.81 7.42 -3.76
CA ASN A 142 -22.44 7.70 -5.13
C ASN A 142 -21.02 8.30 -5.19
N SER A 143 -20.52 8.59 -6.39
CA SER A 143 -19.15 9.06 -6.62
C SER A 143 -18.81 10.43 -6.00
N THR A 144 -19.81 11.16 -5.48
CA THR A 144 -19.64 12.51 -4.91
C THR A 144 -19.93 12.55 -3.41
N HIS A 145 -20.98 11.85 -2.95
CA HIS A 145 -21.50 11.93 -1.59
C HIS A 145 -22.06 10.59 -1.14
N PHE A 146 -22.15 10.41 0.18
CA PHE A 146 -23.04 9.43 0.78
C PHE A 146 -24.08 10.13 1.65
N THR A 147 -25.27 9.53 1.74
CA THR A 147 -26.35 9.99 2.62
C THR A 147 -26.75 8.91 3.61
N LEU A 148 -27.19 9.34 4.79
CA LEU A 148 -27.71 8.48 5.83
C LEU A 148 -28.88 9.14 6.54
N VAL A 149 -30.01 8.44 6.60
CA VAL A 149 -31.14 8.75 7.47
C VAL A 149 -31.17 7.70 8.57
N PHE A 150 -31.12 8.11 9.83
CA PHE A 150 -31.01 7.20 10.98
C PHE A 150 -31.82 7.69 12.18
N ARG A 151 -32.29 6.76 13.01
CA ARG A 151 -32.84 7.06 14.33
C ARG A 151 -31.73 6.90 15.36
N CYS A 152 -31.59 7.87 16.25
CA CYS A 152 -30.65 7.88 17.37
C CYS A 152 -31.44 7.86 18.69
N GLU A 153 -31.56 6.68 19.29
CA GLU A 153 -32.21 6.47 20.58
C GLU A 153 -31.23 6.80 21.71
N ASN A 154 -31.69 7.51 22.74
CA ASN A 154 -30.89 7.90 23.92
C ASN A 154 -29.59 8.66 23.59
N CYS A 155 -29.56 9.41 22.49
CA CYS A 155 -28.35 10.12 22.05
C CYS A 155 -28.25 11.57 22.56
N LEU A 156 -29.34 12.16 23.07
CA LEU A 156 -29.35 13.56 23.51
C LEU A 156 -28.91 13.75 24.97
N GLN A 157 -28.59 12.65 25.65
CA GLN A 157 -27.96 12.62 26.97
C GLN A 157 -26.87 11.56 26.94
N TRP A 158 -25.73 11.82 27.55
CA TRP A 158 -24.62 10.87 27.55
C TRP A 158 -23.83 10.89 28.85
N ASN A 159 -23.23 9.74 29.17
CA ASN A 159 -22.33 9.58 30.31
C ASN A 159 -21.23 8.59 29.96
N GLN A 160 -19.97 9.01 30.09
CA GLN A 160 -18.82 8.12 29.93
C GLN A 160 -17.66 8.58 30.82
N GLY A 161 -17.02 7.61 31.50
CA GLY A 161 -15.82 7.87 32.30
C GLY A 161 -16.03 8.86 33.45
N GLY A 162 -17.26 8.99 33.97
CA GLY A 162 -17.62 9.93 35.03
C GLY A 162 -17.93 11.36 34.55
N SER A 163 -17.96 11.59 33.23
CA SER A 163 -18.35 12.86 32.61
C SER A 163 -19.73 12.73 31.97
N SER A 164 -20.67 13.58 32.39
CA SER A 164 -22.04 13.63 31.85
C SER A 164 -22.24 14.88 31.01
N GLY A 165 -22.99 14.75 29.93
CA GLY A 165 -23.42 15.87 29.08
C GLY A 165 -24.75 15.57 28.41
N GLY A 166 -25.27 16.56 27.70
CA GLY A 166 -26.52 16.42 26.96
C GLY A 166 -26.80 17.65 26.11
N ALA A 167 -27.76 17.51 25.20
CA ALA A 167 -28.19 18.55 24.31
C ALA A 167 -29.70 18.81 24.50
N ALA A 168 -30.01 19.94 25.16
CA ALA A 168 -31.39 20.31 25.54
C ALA A 168 -32.16 20.87 24.34
N THR A 169 -33.18 20.15 23.90
CA THR A 169 -34.01 20.50 22.73
C THR A 169 -35.09 21.52 23.05
N SER A 170 -35.57 21.56 24.30
CA SER A 170 -36.59 22.52 24.76
C SER A 170 -36.13 23.98 24.74
N SER A 171 -34.82 24.21 24.69
CA SER A 171 -34.23 25.54 24.54
C SER A 171 -34.44 26.16 23.15
N GLY A 172 -34.82 25.33 22.15
CA GLY A 172 -34.91 25.75 20.76
C GLY A 172 -33.54 26.02 20.11
N PHE A 173 -32.43 25.67 20.77
CA PHE A 173 -31.08 25.95 20.29
C PHE A 173 -30.09 24.86 20.72
N MET A 174 -29.32 24.34 19.76
CA MET A 174 -28.28 23.35 20.03
C MET A 174 -26.91 23.88 19.59
N VAL A 175 -25.84 23.43 20.22
CA VAL A 175 -24.48 23.66 19.73
C VAL A 175 -24.01 22.37 19.08
N LEU A 176 -23.75 22.41 17.77
CA LEU A 176 -23.39 21.24 16.99
C LEU A 176 -22.01 21.40 16.37
N GLY A 177 -21.14 20.43 16.60
CA GLY A 177 -19.86 20.33 15.93
C GLY A 177 -19.95 19.40 14.74
N TRP A 178 -19.18 19.63 13.70
CA TRP A 178 -19.11 18.76 12.53
C TRP A 178 -17.67 18.61 12.05
N VAL A 179 -17.41 17.48 11.39
CA VAL A 179 -16.10 17.17 10.80
C VAL A 179 -16.28 16.37 9.49
N GLN A 180 -15.30 16.47 8.59
CA GLN A 180 -15.13 15.58 7.43
C GLN A 180 -13.66 15.23 7.22
N ALA A 181 -13.41 14.06 6.64
CA ALA A 181 -12.09 13.62 6.22
C ALA A 181 -12.10 13.05 4.80
N PHE A 182 -10.97 13.18 4.09
CA PHE A 182 -10.72 12.60 2.79
C PHE A 182 -10.44 11.08 2.83
N PRO A 183 -9.55 10.56 3.70
CA PRO A 183 -9.29 9.13 3.73
C PRO A 183 -10.45 8.36 4.37
N SER A 184 -10.75 7.17 3.85
CA SER A 184 -11.65 6.23 4.51
C SER A 184 -11.02 5.72 5.81
N PRO A 185 -11.83 5.34 6.81
CA PRO A 185 -11.31 4.70 8.01
C PRO A 185 -10.60 3.37 7.72
N GLY A 186 -9.57 3.03 8.51
CA GLY A 186 -9.02 1.68 8.54
C GLY A 186 -9.92 0.75 9.36
N ASN A 187 -9.90 -0.56 9.07
CA ASN A 187 -10.91 -1.53 9.54
C ASN A 187 -12.36 -1.05 9.25
N PRO A 188 -12.68 -0.61 8.03
CA PRO A 188 -13.93 0.09 7.73
C PRO A 188 -15.19 -0.77 7.94
N THR A 189 -15.07 -2.08 7.98
CA THR A 189 -16.18 -3.01 8.23
C THR A 189 -16.43 -3.29 9.71
N CYS A 190 -15.53 -2.89 10.62
CA CYS A 190 -15.64 -3.14 12.06
C CYS A 190 -15.75 -1.81 12.83
N PRO A 191 -16.97 -1.28 13.06
CA PRO A 191 -17.16 0.02 13.68
C PRO A 191 -16.57 0.19 15.08
N ASP A 192 -16.37 -0.90 15.83
CA ASP A 192 -15.80 -0.87 17.18
C ASP A 192 -14.26 -0.78 17.15
N GLU A 193 -13.62 -1.43 16.17
CA GLU A 193 -12.16 -1.42 15.98
C GLU A 193 -11.70 -0.50 14.83
N VAL A 194 -12.57 0.43 14.42
CA VAL A 194 -12.26 1.39 13.36
C VAL A 194 -11.07 2.26 13.75
N THR A 195 -10.21 2.57 12.78
CA THR A 195 -9.10 3.50 12.96
C THR A 195 -9.35 4.75 12.14
N LEU A 196 -9.36 5.91 12.82
CA LEU A 196 -9.58 7.21 12.20
C LEU A 196 -8.30 8.05 12.32
N GLU A 197 -7.87 8.61 11.21
CA GLU A 197 -6.89 9.71 11.23
C GLU A 197 -7.58 11.03 11.61
N GLN A 198 -6.81 12.08 11.85
CA GLN A 198 -7.39 13.40 12.12
C GLN A 198 -8.17 13.89 10.88
N HIS A 199 -9.37 14.42 11.09
CA HIS A 199 -10.21 14.97 10.02
C HIS A 199 -9.50 16.10 9.25
N ASP A 200 -9.41 15.97 7.93
CA ASP A 200 -8.60 16.81 7.04
C ASP A 200 -9.38 17.50 5.91
N ASN A 201 -10.66 17.17 5.71
CA ASN A 201 -11.54 17.83 4.73
C ASN A 201 -12.32 19.01 5.33
N GLY A 202 -12.48 19.07 6.65
CA GLY A 202 -13.05 20.25 7.31
C GLY A 202 -13.53 19.98 8.72
N MET A 203 -13.71 21.05 9.49
CA MET A 203 -14.34 21.01 10.82
C MET A 203 -14.99 22.35 11.16
N GLY A 204 -15.94 22.34 12.10
CA GLY A 204 -16.49 23.57 12.66
C GLY A 204 -17.54 23.32 13.73
N ILE A 205 -18.04 24.40 14.33
CA ILE A 205 -19.11 24.38 15.33
C ILE A 205 -20.07 25.52 15.02
N TRP A 206 -21.37 25.22 14.97
CA TRP A 206 -22.42 26.23 14.83
C TRP A 206 -23.47 26.12 15.94
N GLY A 207 -24.15 27.24 16.16
CA GLY A 207 -25.41 27.25 16.87
C GLY A 207 -26.54 26.86 15.92
N ALA A 208 -27.29 25.82 16.22
CA ALA A 208 -28.39 25.30 15.44
C ALA A 208 -29.72 25.71 16.08
N VAL A 209 -30.40 26.69 15.49
CA VAL A 209 -31.76 27.08 15.93
C VAL A 209 -32.75 26.01 15.51
N LEU A 210 -33.56 25.53 16.43
CA LEU A 210 -34.65 24.59 16.18
C LEU A 210 -35.96 25.37 16.03
N ASP A 211 -36.50 25.42 14.82
CA ASP A 211 -37.82 25.99 14.56
C ASP A 211 -38.96 24.95 14.70
N SER A 212 -40.18 25.41 14.46
CA SER A 212 -41.40 24.57 14.53
C SER A 212 -41.41 23.33 13.61
N LYS A 213 -40.53 23.24 12.62
CA LYS A 213 -40.45 22.09 11.70
C LYS A 213 -39.59 20.95 12.25
N ALA A 214 -38.74 21.21 13.24
CA ALA A 214 -37.98 20.17 13.91
C ALA A 214 -38.90 19.17 14.65
N ALA A 215 -39.92 19.64 15.36
CA ALA A 215 -40.86 18.80 16.11
C ALA A 215 -42.11 18.50 15.25
N ASN A 216 -42.39 17.21 15.01
CA ASN A 216 -43.47 16.82 14.09
C ASN A 216 -44.41 15.75 14.68
N PRO A 217 -45.74 15.89 14.55
CA PRO A 217 -46.69 14.84 14.95
C PRO A 217 -46.48 13.49 14.24
N SER A 218 -45.88 13.49 13.04
CA SER A 218 -45.53 12.27 12.31
C SER A 218 -44.24 11.58 12.78
N TYR A 219 -43.52 12.15 13.76
CA TYR A 219 -42.23 11.63 14.23
C TYR A 219 -42.29 10.14 14.60
N THR A 220 -43.29 9.73 15.40
CA THR A 220 -43.41 8.33 15.85
C THR A 220 -43.58 7.35 14.69
N ALA A 221 -44.31 7.76 13.64
CA ALA A 221 -44.48 6.95 12.44
C ALA A 221 -43.19 6.89 11.59
N TRP A 222 -42.40 7.97 11.58
CA TRP A 222 -41.10 7.99 10.93
C TRP A 222 -40.06 7.15 11.67
N ALA A 223 -40.03 7.22 12.99
CA ALA A 223 -39.14 6.44 13.85
C ALA A 223 -39.36 4.93 13.67
N ALA A 224 -40.61 4.50 13.45
CA ALA A 224 -40.95 3.11 13.15
C ALA A 224 -40.37 2.58 11.83
N LYS A 225 -39.89 3.46 10.94
CA LYS A 225 -39.18 3.06 9.71
C LYS A 225 -37.73 2.61 9.98
N ALA A 226 -37.19 2.84 11.17
CA ALA A 226 -35.82 2.47 11.53
C ALA A 226 -35.72 0.97 11.83
N THR A 227 -35.59 0.16 10.77
CA THR A 227 -35.54 -1.31 10.86
C THR A 227 -34.19 -1.90 10.44
N LYS A 228 -33.35 -1.13 9.74
CA LYS A 228 -32.07 -1.60 9.21
C LYS A 228 -30.97 -1.47 10.28
N THR A 229 -30.45 -2.60 10.74
CA THR A 229 -29.22 -2.65 11.55
C THR A 229 -28.08 -3.10 10.65
N VAL A 230 -26.99 -2.32 10.61
CA VAL A 230 -25.76 -2.69 9.91
C VAL A 230 -24.85 -3.37 10.92
N THR A 231 -24.67 -4.68 10.77
CA THR A 231 -23.76 -5.46 11.63
C THR A 231 -22.33 -5.27 11.14
N GLY A 232 -21.42 -4.88 12.03
CA GLY A 232 -19.99 -4.84 11.72
C GLY A 232 -19.41 -6.23 11.52
N ASP A 233 -18.53 -6.38 10.53
CA ASP A 233 -17.69 -7.55 10.38
C ASP A 233 -16.26 -7.23 10.87
N CYS A 234 -15.93 -7.82 12.01
CA CYS A 234 -14.63 -7.71 12.67
C CYS A 234 -13.73 -8.93 12.43
N SER A 235 -14.04 -9.76 11.41
CA SER A 235 -13.24 -10.92 11.05
C SER A 235 -11.95 -10.53 10.32
N GLY A 236 -11.01 -9.98 11.09
CA GLY A 236 -9.64 -9.70 10.68
C GLY A 236 -9.41 -8.28 10.18
N ALA A 237 -8.27 -7.70 10.56
CA ALA A 237 -7.80 -6.41 10.06
C ALA A 237 -7.84 -6.42 8.52
N THR A 238 -8.63 -5.53 7.94
CA THR A 238 -8.54 -5.26 6.50
C THR A 238 -7.09 -4.85 6.24
N PRO A 239 -6.36 -5.51 5.33
CA PRO A 239 -5.00 -5.12 5.01
C PRO A 239 -5.01 -3.62 4.70
N THR A 240 -4.27 -2.84 5.48
CA THR A 240 -4.03 -1.42 5.22
C THR A 240 -3.73 -1.23 3.74
N ASP A 241 -4.44 -0.31 3.08
CA ASP A 241 -4.17 0.10 1.71
C ASP A 241 -2.65 0.20 1.51
N VAL A 242 -2.12 -0.50 0.50
CA VAL A 242 -0.69 -0.42 0.18
C VAL A 242 -0.42 1.00 -0.31
N VAL A 243 0.11 1.85 0.56
CA VAL A 243 0.45 3.24 0.22
C VAL A 243 1.64 3.23 -0.73
N GLY A 244 1.32 3.41 -2.02
CA GLY A 244 2.28 3.54 -3.09
C GLY A 244 2.84 4.95 -3.21
N VAL A 245 4.12 5.05 -3.53
CA VAL A 245 4.79 6.33 -3.82
C VAL A 245 4.73 6.57 -5.33
N PRO A 246 4.20 7.70 -5.82
CA PRO A 246 4.19 7.99 -7.25
C PRO A 246 5.59 7.88 -7.88
N VAL A 247 5.65 7.40 -9.12
CA VAL A 247 6.87 7.47 -9.94
C VAL A 247 7.26 8.94 -10.13
N PRO A 248 8.54 9.34 -9.92
CA PRO A 248 8.98 10.71 -10.13
C PRO A 248 8.76 11.19 -11.58
N THR A 249 8.21 12.40 -11.74
CA THR A 249 8.03 13.02 -13.05
C THR A 249 9.37 13.38 -13.69
N GLY A 250 9.42 13.39 -15.03
CA GLY A 250 10.62 13.77 -15.79
C GLY A 250 11.82 12.83 -15.69
N THR A 251 11.66 11.66 -15.05
CA THR A 251 12.75 10.69 -14.87
C THR A 251 12.67 9.59 -15.93
N ALA A 252 13.72 9.47 -16.74
CA ALA A 252 13.92 8.34 -17.65
C ALA A 252 15.23 7.61 -17.35
N TYR A 253 15.32 6.36 -17.79
CA TYR A 253 16.48 5.48 -17.64
C TYR A 253 16.93 4.91 -18.96
N ASP A 254 18.24 4.77 -19.16
CA ASP A 254 18.77 4.09 -20.34
C ASP A 254 18.45 2.60 -20.29
N TYR A 255 18.48 2.01 -19.10
CA TYR A 255 18.11 0.62 -18.87
C TYR A 255 17.23 0.48 -17.64
N ILE A 256 16.11 -0.23 -17.81
CA ILE A 256 15.28 -0.70 -16.70
C ILE A 256 15.41 -2.21 -16.62
N VAL A 257 15.94 -2.72 -15.51
CA VAL A 257 16.06 -4.14 -15.21
C VAL A 257 14.95 -4.53 -14.24
N VAL A 258 14.15 -5.53 -14.60
CA VAL A 258 13.00 -5.98 -13.80
C VAL A 258 13.35 -7.28 -13.08
N GLY A 259 13.46 -7.24 -11.76
CA GLY A 259 13.77 -8.36 -10.88
C GLY A 259 15.25 -8.40 -10.46
N GLY A 260 15.52 -8.29 -9.18
CA GLY A 260 16.85 -8.33 -8.54
C GLY A 260 17.33 -9.75 -8.22
N GLY A 261 17.18 -10.70 -9.15
CA GLY A 261 17.59 -12.10 -8.97
C GLY A 261 19.00 -12.42 -9.49
N ALA A 262 19.27 -13.71 -9.71
CA ALA A 262 20.55 -14.24 -10.22
C ALA A 262 20.98 -13.65 -11.57
N GLY A 263 20.03 -13.29 -12.45
CA GLY A 263 20.30 -12.59 -13.71
C GLY A 263 20.30 -11.06 -13.57
N GLY A 264 19.32 -10.52 -12.84
CA GLY A 264 19.04 -9.08 -12.80
C GLY A 264 20.08 -8.25 -12.04
N ILE A 265 20.55 -8.74 -10.88
CA ILE A 265 21.60 -8.03 -10.13
C ILE A 265 22.89 -7.91 -10.97
N PRO A 266 23.46 -9.00 -11.53
CA PRO A 266 24.68 -8.88 -12.32
C PRO A 266 24.54 -8.02 -13.57
N ILE A 267 23.44 -8.13 -14.33
CA ILE A 267 23.28 -7.33 -15.55
C ILE A 267 23.14 -5.83 -15.23
N ALA A 268 22.44 -5.47 -14.15
CA ALA A 268 22.31 -4.08 -13.72
C ALA A 268 23.65 -3.48 -13.25
N ASP A 269 24.49 -4.27 -12.55
CA ASP A 269 25.86 -3.87 -12.22
C ASP A 269 26.70 -3.61 -13.48
N LYS A 270 26.68 -4.53 -14.45
CA LYS A 270 27.50 -4.37 -15.66
C LYS A 270 27.04 -3.22 -16.55
N LEU A 271 25.74 -2.95 -16.64
CA LEU A 271 25.21 -1.82 -17.40
C LEU A 271 25.51 -0.47 -16.73
N SER A 272 25.41 -0.41 -15.40
CA SER A 272 25.75 0.81 -14.65
C SER A 272 27.26 1.07 -14.67
N GLU A 273 28.10 0.04 -14.70
CA GLU A 273 29.55 0.17 -14.91
C GLU A 273 29.90 0.78 -16.27
N ALA A 274 29.07 0.56 -17.30
CA ALA A 274 29.22 1.18 -18.61
C ALA A 274 28.77 2.66 -18.66
N GLY A 275 28.47 3.27 -17.50
CA GLY A 275 28.08 4.67 -17.38
C GLY A 275 26.63 4.99 -17.77
N LYS A 276 25.81 3.96 -18.01
CA LYS A 276 24.39 4.13 -18.38
C LYS A 276 23.53 4.36 -17.15
N LYS A 277 22.45 5.14 -17.26
CA LYS A 277 21.52 5.32 -16.15
C LYS A 277 20.63 4.08 -16.02
N VAL A 278 20.78 3.33 -14.93
CA VAL A 278 20.15 2.03 -14.73
C VAL A 278 19.21 2.07 -13.53
N LEU A 279 17.99 1.60 -13.74
CA LEU A 279 17.03 1.30 -12.67
C LEU A 279 16.90 -0.22 -12.52
N LEU A 280 17.03 -0.72 -11.29
CA LEU A 280 16.64 -2.08 -10.91
C LEU A 280 15.32 -2.01 -10.12
N ILE A 281 14.28 -2.68 -10.61
CA ILE A 281 12.97 -2.77 -9.95
C ILE A 281 12.80 -4.17 -9.37
N GLU A 282 12.45 -4.28 -8.09
CA GLU A 282 12.27 -5.55 -7.38
C GLU A 282 10.92 -5.55 -6.64
N LYS A 283 10.16 -6.65 -6.83
CA LYS A 283 8.85 -6.88 -6.18
C LYS A 283 9.00 -6.98 -4.67
N GLY A 284 10.04 -7.67 -4.22
CA GLY A 284 10.32 -7.96 -2.83
C GLY A 284 10.97 -6.84 -2.03
N PHE A 285 11.09 -7.09 -0.73
CA PHE A 285 11.75 -6.23 0.24
C PHE A 285 13.26 -6.57 0.37
N ALA A 286 13.98 -5.79 1.18
CA ALA A 286 15.40 -5.99 1.45
C ALA A 286 15.66 -7.31 2.22
N SER A 287 16.63 -8.11 1.77
CA SER A 287 16.89 -9.44 2.31
C SER A 287 18.04 -9.47 3.31
N THR A 288 19.29 -9.39 2.85
CA THR A 288 20.49 -9.44 3.70
C THR A 288 20.71 -8.13 4.45
N GLY A 289 21.43 -8.22 5.57
CA GLY A 289 21.68 -7.08 6.45
C GLY A 289 22.35 -5.90 5.78
N GLU A 290 23.33 -6.18 4.92
CA GLU A 290 24.06 -5.17 4.13
C GLU A 290 23.14 -4.30 3.26
N HIS A 291 21.97 -4.82 2.89
CA HIS A 291 20.98 -4.11 2.07
C HIS A 291 19.79 -3.59 2.88
N GLY A 292 19.89 -3.57 4.22
CA GLY A 292 18.84 -3.07 5.11
C GLY A 292 17.77 -4.11 5.45
N GLY A 293 18.05 -5.39 5.24
CA GLY A 293 17.15 -6.46 5.67
C GLY A 293 17.06 -6.58 7.19
N VAL A 294 15.86 -6.89 7.70
CA VAL A 294 15.59 -6.92 9.14
C VAL A 294 15.10 -8.27 9.66
N LEU A 295 14.63 -9.17 8.78
CA LEU A 295 14.07 -10.46 9.19
C LEU A 295 15.14 -11.37 9.79
N LYS A 296 15.04 -11.65 11.09
CA LYS A 296 16.02 -12.47 11.80
C LYS A 296 15.37 -13.19 12.98
N PRO A 297 15.89 -14.37 13.38
CA PRO A 297 15.55 -14.98 14.67
C PRO A 297 16.12 -14.13 15.82
N ASP A 298 15.50 -14.23 17.00
CA ASP A 298 15.81 -13.39 18.17
C ASP A 298 17.28 -13.44 18.60
N TRP A 299 17.93 -14.59 18.46
CA TRP A 299 19.34 -14.75 18.82
C TRP A 299 20.31 -13.98 17.92
N LEU A 300 19.84 -13.45 16.77
CA LEU A 300 20.60 -12.51 15.93
C LEU A 300 20.28 -11.04 16.24
N ALA A 301 19.43 -10.75 17.23
CA ALA A 301 19.14 -9.37 17.66
C ALA A 301 20.43 -8.65 18.09
N GLY A 302 20.52 -7.36 17.78
CA GLY A 302 21.73 -6.56 18.01
C GLY A 302 22.85 -6.77 16.99
N THR A 303 22.73 -7.71 16.06
CA THR A 303 23.66 -7.88 14.94
C THR A 303 23.08 -7.31 13.64
N GLN A 304 23.96 -7.06 12.67
CA GLN A 304 23.56 -6.72 11.29
C GLN A 304 23.13 -7.97 10.48
N LEU A 305 23.24 -9.18 11.01
CA LEU A 305 22.89 -10.40 10.27
C LEU A 305 21.38 -10.61 10.19
N THR A 306 20.92 -11.25 9.12
CA THR A 306 19.53 -11.67 8.91
C THR A 306 19.43 -13.19 8.71
N ARG A 307 18.20 -13.70 8.63
CA ARG A 307 17.95 -15.11 8.27
C ARG A 307 18.54 -15.49 6.91
N PHE A 308 18.76 -14.52 6.02
CA PHE A 308 19.31 -14.74 4.70
C PHE A 308 20.85 -14.75 4.72
N ASP A 309 21.50 -14.12 5.69
CA ASP A 309 22.96 -14.05 5.76
C ASP A 309 23.60 -15.35 6.26
N VAL A 310 22.95 -16.04 7.20
CA VAL A 310 23.50 -17.21 7.90
C VAL A 310 23.22 -18.50 7.12
N PRO A 311 24.24 -19.20 6.57
CA PRO A 311 24.01 -20.39 5.75
C PRO A 311 23.22 -21.51 6.44
N GLY A 312 23.43 -21.70 7.75
CA GLY A 312 22.73 -22.72 8.54
C GLY A 312 21.22 -22.50 8.68
N LEU A 313 20.71 -21.31 8.34
CA LEU A 313 19.28 -20.98 8.37
C LEU A 313 18.57 -21.16 7.03
N CYS A 314 19.27 -21.55 5.95
CA CYS A 314 18.70 -21.57 4.60
C CYS A 314 17.44 -22.45 4.47
N ASN A 315 17.38 -23.56 5.22
CA ASN A 315 16.24 -24.48 5.17
C ASN A 315 14.99 -23.99 5.90
N GLN A 316 15.05 -22.89 6.67
CA GLN A 316 13.87 -22.31 7.32
C GLN A 316 12.80 -21.88 6.30
N ILE A 317 13.18 -21.60 5.04
CA ILE A 317 12.23 -21.30 3.97
C ILE A 317 11.21 -22.41 3.73
N TRP A 318 11.49 -23.66 4.10
CA TRP A 318 10.58 -24.78 3.88
C TRP A 318 9.49 -24.91 4.95
N VAL A 319 9.70 -24.29 6.11
CA VAL A 319 8.74 -24.33 7.24
C VAL A 319 8.06 -22.98 7.46
N ASP A 320 8.73 -21.89 7.11
CA ASP A 320 8.22 -20.53 7.19
C ASP A 320 8.66 -19.72 5.96
N SER A 321 7.78 -19.67 4.96
CA SER A 321 7.98 -18.98 3.68
C SER A 321 7.07 -17.79 3.44
N LYS A 322 6.09 -17.54 4.33
CA LYS A 322 5.02 -16.58 4.10
C LYS A 322 5.58 -15.17 3.89
N GLY A 323 5.16 -14.50 2.83
CA GLY A 323 5.65 -13.19 2.44
C GLY A 323 7.09 -13.14 1.91
N ILE A 324 7.87 -14.24 1.97
CA ILE A 324 9.21 -14.38 1.37
C ILE A 324 9.10 -15.03 0.00
N ALA A 325 8.31 -16.10 -0.12
CA ALA A 325 8.04 -16.76 -1.38
C ALA A 325 7.06 -15.94 -2.24
N CYS A 326 7.12 -16.14 -3.55
CA CYS A 326 6.17 -15.57 -4.48
C CYS A 326 4.82 -16.28 -4.37
N GLU A 327 3.73 -15.51 -4.33
CA GLU A 327 2.36 -16.03 -4.17
C GLU A 327 1.63 -16.20 -5.52
N ASP A 328 2.24 -15.76 -6.62
CA ASP A 328 1.63 -15.77 -7.95
C ASP A 328 2.19 -16.85 -8.88
N THR A 329 2.66 -17.94 -8.29
CA THR A 329 3.10 -19.17 -8.94
C THR A 329 2.80 -20.36 -8.03
N ASP A 330 2.54 -21.50 -8.63
CA ASP A 330 2.33 -22.80 -7.96
C ASP A 330 3.64 -23.49 -7.54
N GLN A 331 4.80 -22.84 -7.79
CA GLN A 331 6.13 -23.36 -7.50
C GLN A 331 6.86 -22.51 -6.45
N MET A 332 7.94 -23.03 -5.87
CA MET A 332 8.78 -22.25 -4.95
C MET A 332 9.65 -21.24 -5.73
N ALA A 333 9.45 -19.94 -5.47
CA ALA A 333 10.30 -18.86 -5.94
C ALA A 333 10.45 -17.79 -4.85
N GLY A 334 11.64 -17.20 -4.70
CA GLY A 334 11.87 -16.12 -3.72
C GLY A 334 11.48 -14.75 -4.28
N CYS A 335 10.58 -14.05 -3.59
CA CYS A 335 10.13 -12.67 -3.89
C CYS A 335 10.73 -11.69 -2.86
N VAL A 336 12.05 -11.69 -2.77
CA VAL A 336 12.89 -10.79 -1.96
C VAL A 336 14.07 -10.33 -2.80
N LEU A 337 14.75 -9.24 -2.43
CA LEU A 337 15.97 -8.81 -3.10
C LEU A 337 17.01 -9.95 -3.14
N GLY A 338 17.51 -10.30 -4.32
CA GLY A 338 18.34 -11.50 -4.57
C GLY A 338 17.58 -12.69 -5.14
N GLY A 339 16.25 -12.67 -5.09
CA GLY A 339 15.36 -13.73 -5.56
C GLY A 339 15.76 -15.11 -5.02
N GLY A 340 15.87 -16.09 -5.91
CA GLY A 340 16.33 -17.44 -5.56
C GLY A 340 17.70 -17.48 -4.87
N THR A 341 18.61 -16.53 -5.14
CA THR A 341 19.95 -16.52 -4.50
C THR A 341 19.90 -16.14 -3.03
N ALA A 342 18.85 -15.45 -2.57
CA ALA A 342 18.64 -15.12 -1.16
C ALA A 342 18.13 -16.31 -0.35
N VAL A 343 17.41 -17.24 -0.97
CA VAL A 343 16.70 -18.34 -0.27
C VAL A 343 17.26 -19.74 -0.56
N ASN A 344 18.07 -19.90 -1.60
CA ASN A 344 18.65 -21.20 -1.95
C ASN A 344 19.76 -21.65 -0.96
N ALA A 345 20.29 -22.85 -1.18
CA ALA A 345 21.41 -23.39 -0.40
C ALA A 345 22.78 -22.78 -0.74
N GLY A 346 22.87 -21.92 -1.77
CA GLY A 346 24.11 -21.24 -2.16
C GLY A 346 25.16 -22.11 -2.85
N LEU A 347 24.81 -23.29 -3.36
CA LEU A 347 25.72 -24.12 -4.15
C LEU A 347 26.24 -23.36 -5.39
N TRP A 348 27.54 -23.49 -5.71
CA TRP A 348 28.20 -22.65 -6.72
C TRP A 348 29.22 -23.40 -7.57
N PHE A 349 28.90 -23.58 -8.85
CA PHE A 349 29.68 -24.44 -9.75
C PHE A 349 30.24 -23.69 -10.93
N LYS A 350 31.53 -23.88 -11.22
CA LYS A 350 32.09 -23.51 -12.52
C LYS A 350 31.38 -24.36 -13.59
N PRO A 351 30.75 -23.74 -14.60
CA PRO A 351 29.88 -24.48 -15.50
C PRO A 351 30.61 -25.58 -16.28
N TYR A 352 29.90 -26.66 -16.56
CA TYR A 352 30.37 -27.71 -17.45
C TYR A 352 30.30 -27.21 -18.90
N ALA A 353 31.41 -27.28 -19.65
CA ALA A 353 31.46 -26.76 -21.01
C ALA A 353 30.42 -27.39 -21.94
N LEU A 354 30.17 -28.70 -21.79
CA LEU A 354 29.22 -29.43 -22.62
C LEU A 354 27.79 -28.88 -22.51
N ASP A 355 27.40 -28.34 -21.35
CA ASP A 355 26.06 -27.78 -21.16
C ASP A 355 25.82 -26.61 -22.13
N PHE A 356 26.82 -25.74 -22.31
CA PHE A 356 26.75 -24.65 -23.31
C PHE A 356 26.78 -25.18 -24.73
N ASP A 357 27.66 -26.14 -25.01
CA ASP A 357 27.81 -26.69 -26.36
C ASP A 357 26.57 -27.46 -26.83
N TYR A 358 25.88 -28.11 -25.91
CA TYR A 358 24.67 -28.88 -26.19
C TYR A 358 23.42 -28.00 -26.24
N LEU A 359 23.21 -27.13 -25.24
CA LEU A 359 21.92 -26.46 -25.03
C LEU A 359 21.75 -25.16 -25.83
N PHE A 360 22.84 -24.44 -26.10
CA PHE A 360 22.76 -23.07 -26.61
C PHE A 360 23.08 -22.93 -28.09
N PRO A 361 22.57 -21.92 -28.80
CA PRO A 361 22.92 -21.67 -30.20
C PRO A 361 24.35 -21.11 -30.36
N THR A 362 24.78 -20.93 -31.62
CA THR A 362 26.05 -20.24 -31.96
C THR A 362 26.13 -18.86 -31.31
N GLY A 363 27.30 -18.49 -30.78
CA GLY A 363 27.52 -17.26 -30.02
C GLY A 363 27.36 -17.41 -28.50
N TRP A 364 26.84 -18.56 -28.06
CA TRP A 364 26.69 -18.95 -26.65
C TRP A 364 27.33 -20.31 -26.34
N LYS A 365 28.13 -20.84 -27.27
CA LYS A 365 28.84 -22.10 -27.08
C LYS A 365 29.94 -21.94 -26.03
N SER A 366 30.49 -23.04 -25.55
CA SER A 366 31.47 -23.02 -24.46
C SER A 366 32.65 -22.10 -24.75
N LYS A 367 33.12 -22.06 -26.01
CA LYS A 367 34.19 -21.16 -26.47
C LYS A 367 33.83 -19.67 -26.38
N ASP A 368 32.55 -19.33 -26.56
CA ASP A 368 32.07 -17.94 -26.63
C ASP A 368 31.90 -17.34 -25.21
N ILE A 369 31.53 -18.20 -24.24
CA ILE A 369 31.17 -17.76 -22.89
C ILE A 369 32.34 -17.79 -21.89
N GLN A 370 33.52 -18.33 -22.25
CA GLN A 370 34.67 -18.47 -21.32
C GLN A 370 35.06 -17.17 -20.62
N ALA A 371 35.04 -16.05 -21.36
CA ALA A 371 35.37 -14.74 -20.79
C ALA A 371 34.35 -14.30 -19.73
N ALA A 372 33.06 -14.59 -19.95
CA ALA A 372 32.01 -14.30 -18.98
C ALA A 372 32.14 -15.19 -17.73
N ILE A 373 32.38 -16.49 -17.91
CA ILE A 373 32.66 -17.42 -16.80
C ILE A 373 33.83 -16.90 -15.96
N SER A 374 34.93 -16.51 -16.59
CA SER A 374 36.12 -16.01 -15.89
C SER A 374 35.81 -14.74 -15.08
N ARG A 375 35.05 -13.78 -15.63
CA ARG A 375 34.61 -12.59 -14.89
C ARG A 375 33.71 -12.94 -13.70
N VAL A 376 32.78 -13.87 -13.88
CA VAL A 376 31.86 -14.31 -12.82
C VAL A 376 32.63 -14.95 -11.66
N PHE A 377 33.57 -15.86 -11.95
CA PHE A 377 34.37 -16.54 -10.94
C PHE A 377 35.47 -15.67 -10.33
N SER A 378 35.88 -14.59 -10.99
CA SER A 378 36.72 -13.56 -10.38
C SER A 378 35.95 -12.78 -9.30
N ARG A 379 34.67 -12.47 -9.54
CA ARG A 379 33.81 -11.77 -8.57
C ARG A 379 33.33 -12.69 -7.44
N ILE A 380 32.99 -13.93 -7.77
CA ILE A 380 32.46 -14.94 -6.85
C ILE A 380 33.26 -16.24 -7.05
N PRO A 381 34.43 -16.38 -6.38
CA PRO A 381 35.29 -17.57 -6.56
C PRO A 381 34.66 -18.85 -5.98
N GLY A 382 33.84 -18.69 -4.94
CA GLY A 382 33.27 -19.78 -4.15
C GLY A 382 34.27 -20.39 -3.17
N THR A 383 33.78 -21.30 -2.33
CA THR A 383 34.58 -22.01 -1.33
C THR A 383 34.04 -23.42 -1.09
N TYR A 384 34.94 -24.34 -0.77
CA TYR A 384 34.62 -25.70 -0.33
C TYR A 384 34.65 -25.86 1.19
N ALA A 385 35.13 -24.86 1.92
CA ALA A 385 35.21 -24.82 3.38
C ALA A 385 34.68 -23.46 3.82
N PRO A 386 33.34 -23.32 3.95
CA PRO A 386 32.73 -22.01 4.16
C PRO A 386 32.97 -21.44 5.56
N SER A 387 33.37 -22.28 6.52
CA SER A 387 33.85 -21.79 7.82
C SER A 387 35.13 -20.99 7.63
N THR A 388 35.21 -19.81 8.26
CA THR A 388 36.35 -18.90 8.13
C THR A 388 37.62 -19.43 8.81
N ASP A 389 37.52 -20.48 9.61
CA ASP A 389 38.67 -21.20 10.19
C ASP A 389 39.31 -22.22 9.22
N GLY A 390 38.77 -22.35 8.00
CA GLY A 390 39.26 -23.25 6.97
C GLY A 390 38.86 -24.71 7.15
N LYS A 391 38.05 -25.05 8.17
CA LYS A 391 37.61 -26.42 8.45
C LYS A 391 36.21 -26.69 7.93
N ARG A 392 35.85 -27.98 7.91
CA ARG A 392 34.50 -28.48 7.66
C ARG A 392 34.03 -29.23 8.90
N TYR A 393 32.73 -29.13 9.19
CA TYR A 393 32.12 -29.73 10.37
C TYR A 393 31.19 -30.87 9.98
N TYR A 394 30.93 -31.77 10.93
CA TYR A 394 30.02 -32.92 10.76
C TYR A 394 30.27 -33.73 9.47
N GLN A 395 31.54 -33.99 9.14
CA GLN A 395 31.93 -34.65 7.90
C GLN A 395 31.71 -36.17 7.88
N GLN A 396 31.33 -36.79 9.00
CA GLN A 396 31.21 -38.24 9.12
C GLN A 396 30.30 -38.84 8.04
N GLY A 397 29.15 -38.22 7.77
CA GLY A 397 28.22 -38.66 6.73
C GLY A 397 28.81 -38.53 5.31
N PHE A 398 29.53 -37.44 5.05
CA PHE A 398 30.25 -37.25 3.80
C PHE A 398 31.34 -38.30 3.61
N ASP A 399 32.16 -38.55 4.65
CA ASP A 399 33.30 -39.47 4.60
C ASP A 399 32.86 -40.91 4.36
N VAL A 400 31.72 -41.34 4.90
CA VAL A 400 31.11 -42.64 4.62
C VAL A 400 30.81 -42.79 3.12
N LEU A 401 30.10 -41.83 2.53
CA LEU A 401 29.75 -41.86 1.10
C LEU A 401 30.98 -41.71 0.21
N ALA A 402 31.86 -40.77 0.52
CA ALA A 402 33.09 -40.53 -0.22
C ALA A 402 34.01 -41.78 -0.22
N GLY A 403 34.14 -42.44 0.93
CA GLY A 403 34.88 -43.70 1.06
C GLY A 403 34.25 -44.83 0.23
N GLY A 404 32.92 -44.96 0.28
CA GLY A 404 32.17 -45.93 -0.53
C GLY A 404 32.32 -45.70 -2.04
N LEU A 405 32.16 -44.46 -2.49
CA LEU A 405 32.30 -44.07 -3.90
C LEU A 405 33.73 -44.31 -4.42
N SER A 406 34.75 -43.97 -3.61
CA SER A 406 36.14 -44.23 -3.96
C SER A 406 36.41 -45.72 -4.16
N LYS A 407 35.92 -46.57 -3.24
CA LYS A 407 35.99 -48.04 -3.36
C LYS A 407 35.21 -48.58 -4.56
N GLY A 408 34.13 -47.91 -4.94
CA GLY A 408 33.33 -48.19 -6.13
C GLY A 408 33.92 -47.67 -7.45
N GLY A 409 35.16 -47.17 -7.45
CA GLY A 409 35.87 -46.70 -8.64
C GLY A 409 35.50 -45.29 -9.10
N TRP A 410 34.87 -44.47 -8.25
CA TRP A 410 34.60 -43.07 -8.55
C TRP A 410 35.79 -42.19 -8.17
N THR A 411 35.98 -41.09 -8.91
CA THR A 411 37.10 -40.16 -8.69
C THR A 411 36.68 -38.95 -7.87
N LYS A 412 37.45 -38.59 -6.84
CA LYS A 412 37.28 -37.32 -6.13
C LYS A 412 37.93 -36.20 -6.93
N VAL A 413 37.22 -35.10 -7.16
CA VAL A 413 37.77 -33.87 -7.75
C VAL A 413 37.46 -32.66 -6.89
N THR A 414 38.16 -31.55 -7.15
CA THR A 414 37.68 -30.21 -6.78
C THR A 414 36.78 -29.70 -7.90
N ALA A 415 35.46 -29.65 -7.67
CA ALA A 415 34.46 -29.51 -8.74
C ALA A 415 34.67 -28.32 -9.71
N ASN A 416 35.21 -27.19 -9.23
CA ASN A 416 35.38 -25.96 -10.00
C ASN A 416 36.77 -25.89 -10.66
N ASP A 417 37.73 -26.69 -10.20
CA ASP A 417 39.04 -26.85 -10.84
C ASP A 417 38.94 -27.83 -12.02
N ALA A 418 38.07 -28.84 -11.90
CA ALA A 418 37.79 -29.84 -12.94
C ALA A 418 36.31 -29.80 -13.37
N PRO A 419 35.81 -28.68 -13.94
CA PRO A 419 34.38 -28.53 -14.27
C PRO A 419 33.89 -29.49 -15.34
N ASN A 420 34.77 -30.07 -16.16
CA ASN A 420 34.41 -31.04 -17.20
C ASN A 420 34.41 -32.50 -16.72
N SER A 421 34.89 -32.77 -15.50
CA SER A 421 34.86 -34.10 -14.90
C SER A 421 33.51 -34.36 -14.22
N LYS A 422 32.51 -34.73 -15.02
CA LYS A 422 31.12 -34.96 -14.57
C LYS A 422 30.64 -36.41 -14.64
N ASN A 423 31.46 -37.32 -15.16
CA ASN A 423 31.18 -38.75 -15.18
C ASN A 423 31.91 -39.46 -14.02
N ARG A 424 31.22 -40.34 -13.29
CA ARG A 424 31.79 -41.15 -12.17
C ARG A 424 32.70 -40.35 -11.22
N THR A 425 32.26 -39.15 -10.86
CA THR A 425 33.05 -38.18 -10.10
C THR A 425 32.26 -37.68 -8.87
N PHE A 426 32.96 -37.39 -7.77
CA PHE A 426 32.39 -36.74 -6.59
C PHE A 426 33.31 -35.62 -6.06
N SER A 427 32.77 -34.67 -5.30
CA SER A 427 33.49 -33.51 -4.77
C SER A 427 32.92 -33.11 -3.40
N ASN A 428 33.72 -32.38 -2.61
CA ASN A 428 33.13 -31.53 -1.57
C ASN A 428 32.19 -30.50 -2.21
N SER A 429 31.12 -30.12 -1.53
CA SER A 429 30.16 -29.14 -2.04
C SER A 429 30.79 -27.73 -2.12
N PRO A 430 30.83 -27.10 -3.30
CA PRO A 430 31.22 -25.69 -3.42
C PRO A 430 30.03 -24.76 -3.15
N PHE A 431 30.28 -23.66 -2.45
CA PHE A 431 29.28 -22.63 -2.15
C PHE A 431 29.72 -21.24 -2.60
N MET A 432 28.78 -20.35 -2.90
CA MET A 432 29.02 -18.94 -3.26
C MET A 432 29.32 -18.05 -2.04
N PHE A 433 29.49 -18.68 -0.86
CA PHE A 433 29.65 -18.02 0.43
C PHE A 433 30.98 -17.26 0.52
N SER A 434 30.97 -16.19 1.30
CA SER A 434 32.14 -15.34 1.57
C SER A 434 32.10 -14.86 3.01
N GLY A 435 33.23 -14.94 3.73
CA GLY A 435 33.31 -14.52 5.13
C GLY A 435 32.36 -15.28 6.07
N GLY A 436 32.06 -16.55 5.77
CA GLY A 436 31.10 -17.36 6.55
C GLY A 436 29.62 -17.01 6.33
N GLN A 437 29.31 -16.06 5.46
CA GLN A 437 27.94 -15.61 5.13
C GLN A 437 27.55 -15.99 3.70
N ARG A 438 26.28 -15.76 3.35
CA ARG A 438 25.67 -16.16 2.07
C ARG A 438 26.42 -15.73 0.80
N GLY A 439 27.14 -14.61 0.79
CA GLY A 439 27.92 -14.18 -0.38
C GLY A 439 27.08 -13.96 -1.64
N GLY A 440 27.56 -14.46 -2.78
CA GLY A 440 26.83 -14.44 -4.05
C GLY A 440 26.62 -13.04 -4.67
N PRO A 441 25.63 -12.89 -5.58
CA PRO A 441 25.38 -11.62 -6.28
C PRO A 441 25.04 -10.43 -5.37
N LEU A 442 24.35 -10.67 -4.25
CA LEU A 442 24.01 -9.64 -3.27
C LEU A 442 25.27 -9.03 -2.63
N ALA A 443 26.23 -9.87 -2.25
CA ALA A 443 27.47 -9.44 -1.58
C ALA A 443 28.54 -8.90 -2.54
N THR A 444 28.31 -8.94 -3.85
CA THR A 444 29.34 -8.61 -4.86
C THR A 444 28.82 -7.64 -5.93
N TYR A 445 27.92 -8.08 -6.80
CA TYR A 445 27.37 -7.29 -7.91
C TYR A 445 26.52 -6.14 -7.43
N LEU A 446 25.62 -6.37 -6.48
CA LEU A 446 24.78 -5.31 -5.98
C LEU A 446 25.59 -4.26 -5.18
N ASN A 447 26.61 -4.68 -4.44
CA ASN A 447 27.48 -3.79 -3.68
C ASN A 447 28.28 -2.81 -4.53
N THR A 448 28.74 -3.23 -5.70
CA THR A 448 29.42 -2.31 -6.64
C THR A 448 28.43 -1.44 -7.38
N ALA A 449 27.24 -1.95 -7.72
CA ALA A 449 26.18 -1.18 -8.38
C ALA A 449 25.70 -0.02 -7.51
N LYS A 450 25.34 -0.27 -6.25
CA LYS A 450 24.80 0.73 -5.31
C LYS A 450 25.75 1.89 -5.01
N LYS A 451 27.06 1.75 -5.29
CA LYS A 451 28.04 2.84 -5.11
C LYS A 451 28.02 3.85 -6.25
N ARG A 452 27.38 3.53 -7.38
CA ARG A 452 27.38 4.41 -8.57
C ARG A 452 26.17 5.32 -8.55
N SER A 453 26.37 6.60 -8.84
CA SER A 453 25.31 7.62 -8.86
C SER A 453 24.30 7.44 -10.02
N ASN A 454 24.65 6.62 -11.02
CA ASN A 454 23.81 6.29 -12.16
C ASN A 454 23.05 4.96 -11.97
N PHE A 455 23.02 4.40 -10.76
CA PHE A 455 22.26 3.22 -10.42
C PHE A 455 21.19 3.54 -9.37
N ASP A 456 19.94 3.22 -9.70
CA ASP A 456 18.79 3.35 -8.80
C ASP A 456 18.18 1.97 -8.51
N LEU A 457 17.66 1.78 -7.30
CA LEU A 457 17.00 0.56 -6.85
C LEU A 457 15.63 0.89 -6.25
N TRP A 458 14.57 0.29 -6.81
CA TRP A 458 13.23 0.34 -6.24
C TRP A 458 12.84 -1.04 -5.73
N LEU A 459 12.61 -1.14 -4.41
CA LEU A 459 12.08 -2.33 -3.76
C LEU A 459 10.56 -2.23 -3.64
N ASN A 460 9.92 -3.29 -3.16
CA ASN A 460 8.48 -3.33 -2.87
C ASN A 460 7.60 -2.97 -4.09
N THR A 461 8.14 -3.07 -5.31
CA THR A 461 7.54 -2.53 -6.53
C THR A 461 7.41 -3.65 -7.55
N THR A 462 6.18 -4.01 -7.90
CA THR A 462 5.93 -5.02 -8.94
C THR A 462 5.76 -4.36 -10.30
N VAL A 463 6.30 -4.98 -11.35
CA VAL A 463 6.02 -4.58 -12.74
C VAL A 463 4.81 -5.36 -13.23
N ARG A 464 3.78 -4.66 -13.69
CA ARG A 464 2.58 -5.29 -14.26
C ARG A 464 2.83 -5.76 -15.69
N ARG A 465 3.37 -4.86 -16.52
CA ARG A 465 3.70 -5.08 -17.94
C ARG A 465 4.74 -4.09 -18.45
N VAL A 466 5.25 -4.31 -19.66
CA VAL A 466 5.93 -3.26 -20.42
C VAL A 466 4.91 -2.42 -21.19
N VAL A 467 5.16 -1.12 -21.30
CA VAL A 467 4.38 -0.21 -22.14
C VAL A 467 5.07 -0.07 -23.49
N ARG A 468 4.34 -0.20 -24.59
CA ARG A 468 4.90 -0.25 -25.94
C ARG A 468 4.02 0.39 -26.99
N ASP A 469 4.66 0.89 -28.04
CA ASP A 469 4.06 1.27 -29.32
C ASP A 469 4.55 0.29 -30.40
N GLY A 470 3.63 -0.53 -30.92
CA GLY A 470 3.97 -1.68 -31.77
C GLY A 470 5.04 -2.57 -31.12
N GLY A 471 6.19 -2.69 -31.79
CA GLY A 471 7.35 -3.45 -31.33
C GLY A 471 8.35 -2.66 -30.47
N HIS A 472 8.11 -1.37 -30.18
CA HIS A 472 9.02 -0.53 -29.42
C HIS A 472 8.52 -0.28 -27.99
N ILE A 473 9.30 -0.67 -27.00
CA ILE A 473 8.98 -0.48 -25.57
C ILE A 473 9.36 0.95 -25.16
N THR A 474 8.41 1.67 -24.56
CA THR A 474 8.57 3.07 -24.10
C THR A 474 8.74 3.19 -22.58
N GLY A 475 8.35 2.17 -21.82
CA GLY A 475 8.47 2.16 -20.37
C GLY A 475 7.95 0.88 -19.72
N VAL A 476 7.80 0.90 -18.40
CA VAL A 476 7.14 -0.17 -17.62
C VAL A 476 6.09 0.39 -16.68
N GLU A 477 4.97 -0.31 -16.58
CA GLU A 477 3.89 0.00 -15.65
C GLU A 477 4.15 -0.71 -14.31
N VAL A 478 4.15 0.05 -13.22
CA VAL A 478 4.50 -0.42 -11.87
C VAL A 478 3.38 -0.18 -10.88
N GLU A 479 3.32 -1.07 -9.91
CA GLU A 479 2.39 -1.04 -8.78
C GLU A 479 3.15 -1.32 -7.49
N ALA A 480 2.72 -0.71 -6.39
CA ALA A 480 3.29 -0.97 -5.08
C ALA A 480 2.82 -2.34 -4.59
N PHE A 481 3.77 -3.27 -4.42
CA PHE A 481 3.48 -4.58 -3.84
C PHE A 481 3.46 -4.54 -2.31
N ARG A 482 4.24 -3.63 -1.72
CA ARG A 482 4.25 -3.30 -0.28
C ARG A 482 4.43 -1.79 -0.12
N SER A 483 4.17 -1.27 1.08
CA SER A 483 4.36 0.15 1.39
C SER A 483 5.77 0.62 1.02
N GLY A 484 5.84 1.83 0.45
CA GLY A 484 7.08 2.40 -0.10
C GLY A 484 7.42 1.94 -1.53
N GLY A 485 6.64 1.00 -2.10
CA GLY A 485 6.71 0.65 -3.52
C GLY A 485 6.24 1.78 -4.43
N ARG A 486 6.57 1.72 -5.73
CA ARG A 486 6.21 2.75 -6.71
C ARG A 486 4.91 2.44 -7.46
N VAL A 487 4.15 3.48 -7.79
CA VAL A 487 2.92 3.38 -8.62
C VAL A 487 3.01 4.31 -9.81
N GLY A 488 2.63 3.83 -11.00
CA GLY A 488 2.55 4.61 -12.23
C GLY A 488 3.37 4.01 -13.37
N THR A 489 3.87 4.84 -14.28
CA THR A 489 4.70 4.42 -15.40
C THR A 489 6.07 5.07 -15.32
N VAL A 490 7.13 4.27 -15.41
CA VAL A 490 8.50 4.77 -15.55
C VAL A 490 8.98 4.55 -16.98
N ASN A 491 9.48 5.61 -17.60
CA ASN A 491 9.88 5.60 -18.99
C ASN A 491 11.35 5.22 -19.16
N VAL A 492 11.66 4.61 -20.30
CA VAL A 492 13.06 4.53 -20.75
C VAL A 492 13.42 5.79 -21.53
N THR A 493 14.72 6.07 -21.69
CA THR A 493 15.20 7.17 -22.55
C THR A 493 14.62 6.98 -23.95
N ASN A 494 14.01 8.03 -24.51
CA ASN A 494 13.31 7.92 -25.80
C ASN A 494 14.24 7.34 -26.89
N VAL A 495 13.71 6.43 -27.70
CA VAL A 495 14.37 5.70 -28.79
C VAL A 495 15.49 4.74 -28.35
N SER A 496 16.42 5.18 -27.51
CA SER A 496 17.65 4.46 -27.15
C SER A 496 17.52 3.54 -25.94
N GLY A 497 16.52 3.80 -25.10
CA GLY A 497 16.29 3.12 -23.85
C GLY A 497 15.82 1.67 -24.02
N ARG A 498 16.16 0.81 -23.06
CA ARG A 498 15.92 -0.63 -23.13
C ARG A 498 15.36 -1.17 -21.83
N VAL A 499 14.47 -2.16 -21.94
CA VAL A 499 13.96 -2.92 -20.79
C VAL A 499 14.55 -4.32 -20.83
N ILE A 500 14.97 -4.83 -19.66
CA ILE A 500 15.50 -6.17 -19.47
C ILE A 500 14.64 -6.90 -18.44
N LEU A 501 13.94 -7.94 -18.87
CA LEU A 501 13.16 -8.78 -17.97
C LEU A 501 14.08 -9.82 -17.32
N SER A 502 14.19 -9.75 -15.99
CA SER A 502 14.99 -10.63 -15.14
C SER A 502 14.17 -11.14 -13.94
N ALA A 503 12.84 -11.17 -14.08
CA ALA A 503 11.88 -11.54 -13.04
C ALA A 503 11.75 -13.06 -12.84
N GLY A 504 12.75 -13.83 -13.28
CA GLY A 504 12.75 -15.29 -13.29
C GLY A 504 11.91 -15.91 -14.40
N THR A 505 11.90 -17.24 -14.47
CA THR A 505 11.21 -18.03 -15.49
C THR A 505 9.72 -17.68 -15.58
N PHE A 506 9.01 -17.76 -14.45
CA PHE A 506 7.56 -17.52 -14.41
C PHE A 506 7.22 -16.04 -14.45
N GLY A 507 7.94 -15.20 -13.69
CA GLY A 507 7.66 -13.76 -13.64
C GLY A 507 7.89 -13.05 -14.97
N SER A 508 8.98 -13.38 -15.68
CA SER A 508 9.25 -12.77 -16.99
C SER A 508 8.24 -13.20 -18.04
N ALA A 509 7.86 -14.49 -18.06
CA ALA A 509 6.80 -14.98 -18.94
C ALA A 509 5.47 -14.28 -18.65
N LYS A 510 5.07 -14.15 -17.38
CA LYS A 510 3.85 -13.45 -16.97
C LYS A 510 3.84 -11.98 -17.42
N ILE A 511 4.97 -11.28 -17.34
CA ILE A 511 5.09 -9.90 -17.83
C ILE A 511 4.90 -9.85 -19.35
N LEU A 512 5.53 -10.76 -20.11
CA LEU A 512 5.36 -10.81 -21.57
C LEU A 512 3.92 -11.08 -21.97
N LEU A 513 3.26 -12.06 -21.33
CA LEU A 513 1.84 -12.35 -21.56
C LEU A 513 0.96 -11.12 -21.28
N ARG A 514 1.18 -10.45 -20.15
CA ARG A 514 0.49 -9.18 -19.80
C ARG A 514 0.87 -8.00 -20.68
N SER A 515 1.87 -8.14 -21.53
CA SER A 515 2.30 -7.13 -22.50
C SER A 515 1.83 -7.46 -23.92
N GLY A 516 0.96 -8.46 -24.09
CA GLY A 516 0.48 -8.89 -25.41
C GLY A 516 1.54 -9.63 -26.24
N ILE A 517 2.50 -10.29 -25.59
CA ILE A 517 3.56 -11.04 -26.25
C ILE A 517 3.49 -12.49 -25.76
N GLY A 518 2.97 -13.38 -26.60
CA GLY A 518 2.87 -14.81 -26.29
C GLY A 518 1.84 -15.55 -27.13
N PRO A 519 1.58 -16.83 -26.80
CA PRO A 519 0.57 -17.64 -27.47
C PRO A 519 -0.83 -17.02 -27.39
N ALA A 520 -1.59 -17.09 -28.48
CA ALA A 520 -2.87 -16.40 -28.61
C ALA A 520 -3.89 -16.81 -27.53
N ASP A 521 -3.94 -18.10 -27.18
CA ASP A 521 -4.80 -18.64 -26.12
C ASP A 521 -4.47 -18.03 -24.74
N GLN A 522 -3.18 -17.90 -24.42
CA GLN A 522 -2.73 -17.27 -23.18
C GLN A 522 -3.04 -15.77 -23.15
N LEU A 523 -2.92 -15.08 -24.29
CA LEU A 523 -3.29 -13.66 -24.38
C LEU A 523 -4.80 -13.45 -24.23
N GLN A 524 -5.64 -14.37 -24.69
CA GLN A 524 -7.09 -14.30 -24.44
C GLN A 524 -7.43 -14.44 -22.95
N ILE A 525 -6.69 -15.29 -22.21
CA ILE A 525 -6.86 -15.40 -20.75
C ILE A 525 -6.56 -14.06 -20.07
N VAL A 526 -5.46 -13.39 -20.44
CA VAL A 526 -5.16 -12.05 -19.91
C VAL A 526 -6.26 -11.06 -20.26
N LYS A 527 -6.71 -11.05 -21.52
CA LYS A 527 -7.75 -10.13 -21.99
C LYS A 527 -9.09 -10.29 -21.25
N ALA A 528 -9.41 -11.52 -20.85
CA ALA A 528 -10.63 -11.87 -20.11
C ALA A 528 -10.51 -11.69 -18.58
N SER A 529 -9.31 -11.39 -18.07
CA SER A 529 -9.06 -11.16 -16.63
C SER A 529 -9.82 -9.93 -16.13
N THR A 530 -10.41 -10.01 -14.94
CA THR A 530 -11.05 -8.86 -14.28
C THR A 530 -10.05 -7.85 -13.70
N ILE A 531 -8.82 -8.30 -13.42
CA ILE A 531 -7.76 -7.47 -12.80
C ILE A 531 -6.87 -6.80 -13.85
N ASP A 532 -6.50 -7.55 -14.89
CA ASP A 532 -5.59 -7.06 -15.94
C ASP A 532 -6.40 -6.52 -17.14
N GLY A 533 -7.37 -7.29 -17.63
CA GLY A 533 -8.37 -6.84 -18.58
C GLY A 533 -7.87 -6.49 -19.98
N PRO A 534 -8.78 -5.96 -20.83
CA PRO A 534 -8.49 -5.68 -22.24
C PRO A 534 -7.49 -4.53 -22.45
N THR A 535 -7.25 -3.68 -21.45
CA THR A 535 -6.29 -2.56 -21.54
C THR A 535 -4.84 -3.03 -21.65
N MET A 536 -4.55 -4.27 -21.23
CA MET A 536 -3.23 -4.89 -21.33
C MET A 536 -2.95 -5.48 -22.73
N ILE A 537 -4.01 -5.84 -23.47
CA ILE A 537 -3.94 -6.53 -24.76
C ILE A 537 -4.56 -5.65 -25.84
N SER A 538 -3.75 -4.90 -26.57
CA SER A 538 -4.25 -4.17 -27.75
C SER A 538 -4.45 -5.12 -28.93
N ASN A 539 -5.60 -5.01 -29.60
CA ASN A 539 -5.88 -5.72 -30.86
C ASN A 539 -5.03 -5.21 -32.05
N THR A 540 -4.16 -4.22 -31.83
CA THR A 540 -3.36 -3.55 -32.87
C THR A 540 -1.89 -3.98 -32.89
N SER A 541 -1.56 -5.06 -32.17
CA SER A 541 -0.17 -5.57 -32.06
C SER A 541 0.18 -6.55 -33.17
#